data_AF-S6W2D5-F1
#
_entry.id   AF-S6W2D5-F1
#
_cell.length_a   1.000
_cell.length_b   1.000
_cell.length_c   1.000
_cell.angle_alpha   90.00
_cell.angle_beta   90.00
_cell.angle_gamma   90.00
#
_symmetry.space_group_name_H-M   'P 1'
#
loop_
_entity.id
_entity.type
_entity.pdbx_description
1 polymer ?
#
loop_
_entity_poly.entity_id
_entity_poly.type
_entity_poly.pdbx_seq_one_letter_code
_entity_poly.pdbx_strand_id
1 'polypeptide(L)' 'GFYVAPKAFMLRLRELCDKHGILLIADEVQTGAGRTGTFFAMEQMGVAADLTTFAKSIAGGFPLAGVCGKA' A
#
# COMPACT_ATOMS: atom_id res chain seq x y z
N GLY A 1 13.88 -9.81 3.69
CA GLY A 1 14.10 -8.88 2.56
C GLY A 1 12.80 -8.54 1.87
N PHE A 2 12.02 -9.56 1.51
CA PHE A 2 10.63 -9.44 1.03
C PHE A 2 9.83 -10.55 1.68
N TYR A 3 8.87 -10.21 2.56
CA TYR A 3 8.02 -11.16 3.28
C TYR A 3 6.57 -10.79 3.03
N VAL A 4 5.78 -11.74 2.56
CA VAL A 4 4.37 -11.49 2.26
C VAL A 4 3.58 -11.47 3.56
N ALA A 5 2.89 -10.36 3.81
CA ALA A 5 1.96 -10.27 4.93
C ALA A 5 0.78 -11.22 4.70
N PRO A 6 0.39 -12.06 5.68
CA PRO A 6 -0.84 -12.84 5.59
C PRO A 6 -2.06 -11.92 5.46
N LYS A 7 -3.04 -12.27 4.63
CA LYS A 7 -4.27 -11.47 4.47
C LYS A 7 -5.01 -11.26 5.81
N ALA A 8 -5.03 -12.29 6.65
CA ALA A 8 -5.63 -12.21 7.99
C ALA A 8 -4.98 -11.14 8.88
N PHE A 9 -3.65 -10.93 8.74
CA PHE A 9 -2.95 -9.86 9.45
C PHE A 9 -3.40 -8.48 8.95
N MET A 10 -3.46 -8.28 7.63
CA MET A 10 -3.89 -7.01 7.05
C MET A 10 -5.34 -6.65 7.41
N LEU A 11 -6.24 -7.64 7.41
CA LEU A 11 -7.63 -7.47 7.84
C LEU A 11 -7.70 -7.00 9.30
N ARG A 12 -6.99 -7.68 10.21
CA ARG A 12 -6.95 -7.30 11.63
C ARG A 12 -6.29 -5.95 11.88
N LEU A 13 -5.24 -5.62 11.12
CA LEU A 13 -4.60 -4.31 11.20
C LEU A 13 -5.58 -3.20 10.79
N ARG A 14 -6.33 -3.40 9.70
CA ARG A 14 -7.35 -2.45 9.25
C ARG A 14 -8.42 -2.22 10.31
N GLU A 15 -8.99 -3.30 10.87
CA GLU A 15 -9.99 -3.21 11.93
C GLU A 15 -9.47 -2.45 13.16
N LEU A 16 -8.21 -2.68 13.54
CA LEU A 16 -7.58 -1.97 14.65
C LEU A 16 -7.42 -0.48 14.34
N CYS A 17 -6.98 -0.13 13.13
CA CYS A 17 -6.85 1.25 12.70
C CYS A 17 -8.21 1.97 12.74
N ASP A 18 -9.26 1.33 12.23
CA ASP A 18 -10.62 1.90 12.21
C ASP A 18 -11.18 2.08 13.63
N LYS A 19 -10.98 1.09 14.51
CA LYS A 19 -11.43 1.15 15.90
C LYS A 19 -10.80 2.32 16.67
N HIS A 20 -9.55 2.65 16.38
CA HIS A 20 -8.78 3.63 17.13
C HIS A 20 -8.61 4.97 16.41
N GLY A 21 -9.20 5.15 15.22
CA GLY A 21 -9.01 6.36 14.41
C GLY A 21 -7.57 6.56 13.95
N ILE A 22 -6.82 5.47 13.72
CA ILE A 22 -5.44 5.49 13.25
C ILE A 22 -5.44 5.42 11.73
N LEU A 23 -4.65 6.25 11.07
CA LEU A 23 -4.44 6.16 9.63
C LEU A 23 -3.61 4.93 9.27
N LEU A 24 -4.08 4.16 8.30
CA LEU A 24 -3.29 3.12 7.66
C LEU A 24 -2.61 3.69 6.41
N ILE A 25 -1.29 3.65 6.37
CA ILE A 25 -0.51 4.10 5.21
C ILE A 25 0.10 2.87 4.54
N ALA A 26 -0.20 2.67 3.25
CA ALA A 26 0.45 1.66 2.43
C ALA A 26 1.68 2.27 1.75
N ASP A 27 2.88 1.84 2.15
CA ASP A 27 4.10 2.20 1.41
C ASP A 27 4.29 1.28 0.21
N GLU A 28 3.82 1.76 -0.95
CA GLU A 28 3.85 1.05 -2.22
C GLU A 28 5.02 1.51 -3.10
N VAL A 29 6.02 2.21 -2.54
CA VAL A 29 7.17 2.66 -3.32
C VAL A 29 7.88 1.48 -3.98
N GLN A 30 8.00 0.34 -3.29
CA GLN A 30 8.64 -0.86 -3.82
C GLN A 30 7.66 -1.83 -4.49
N THR A 31 6.46 -1.97 -3.93
CA THR A 31 5.48 -3.00 -4.32
C THR A 31 4.50 -2.54 -5.39
N GLY A 32 4.38 -1.22 -5.62
CA GLY A 32 3.54 -0.64 -6.65
C GLY A 32 4.13 -0.77 -8.06
N ALA A 33 3.44 -0.15 -9.02
CA ALA A 33 3.77 -0.18 -10.45
C ALA A 33 3.94 -1.62 -10.99
N GLY A 34 3.07 -2.54 -10.55
CA GLY A 34 3.03 -3.91 -11.08
C GLY A 34 4.02 -4.89 -10.47
N ARG A 35 4.84 -4.49 -9.48
CA ARG A 35 5.93 -5.34 -8.94
C ARG A 35 5.43 -6.69 -8.42
N THR A 36 4.23 -6.73 -7.85
CA THR A 36 3.63 -7.94 -7.26
C THR A 36 2.49 -8.54 -8.10
N GLY A 37 2.28 -8.07 -9.34
CA GLY A 37 1.25 -8.57 -10.26
C GLY A 37 -0.07 -7.77 -10.29
N THR A 38 -0.28 -6.84 -9.35
CA THR A 38 -1.33 -5.81 -9.37
C THR A 38 -0.69 -4.43 -9.41
N PHE A 39 -1.42 -3.37 -9.74
CA PHE A 39 -0.81 -2.03 -9.82
C PHE A 39 -0.31 -1.58 -8.45
N PHE A 40 -1.09 -1.81 -7.40
CA PHE A 40 -0.69 -1.74 -6.00
C PHE A 40 -0.85 -3.10 -5.32
N ALA A 41 0.07 -3.50 -4.45
CA ALA A 41 -0.02 -4.75 -3.70
C ALA A 41 -1.22 -4.78 -2.74
N MET A 42 -1.70 -3.62 -2.29
CA MET A 42 -2.86 -3.48 -1.41
C MET A 42 -4.14 -4.07 -2.01
N GLU A 43 -4.27 -4.08 -3.34
CA GLU A 43 -5.39 -4.72 -4.07
C GLU A 43 -5.52 -6.22 -3.72
N GLN A 44 -4.40 -6.87 -3.36
CA GLN A 44 -4.36 -8.29 -3.03
C GLN A 44 -4.80 -8.57 -1.58
N MET A 45 -4.82 -7.54 -0.72
CA MET A 45 -5.00 -7.67 0.73
C MET A 45 -6.46 -7.59 1.18
N GLY A 46 -7.38 -7.19 0.30
CA GLY A 46 -8.82 -7.13 0.61
C GLY A 46 -9.21 -6.02 1.58
N VAL A 47 -8.30 -5.06 1.85
CA VAL A 47 -8.56 -3.86 2.65
C VAL A 47 -7.96 -2.64 1.97
N ALA A 48 -8.48 -1.45 2.27
CA ALA A 48 -7.97 -0.19 1.73
C ALA A 48 -7.14 0.57 2.77
N ALA A 49 -5.99 1.06 2.36
CA ALA A 49 -5.25 2.07 3.12
C ALA A 49 -5.94 3.44 3.01
N ASP A 50 -5.61 4.34 3.92
CA ASP A 50 -6.10 5.72 3.91
C ASP A 50 -5.20 6.61 3.05
N LEU A 51 -3.89 6.35 3.09
CA LEU A 51 -2.89 6.93 2.19
C LEU A 51 -2.05 5.83 1.55
N THR A 52 -1.58 6.11 0.33
CA THR A 52 -0.63 5.27 -0.40
C THR A 52 0.53 6.11 -0.90
N THR A 53 1.77 5.72 -0.61
CA THR A 53 2.97 6.34 -1.15
C THR A 53 3.49 5.56 -2.35
N PHE A 54 3.97 6.26 -3.38
CA PHE A 54 4.51 5.62 -4.60
C PHE A 54 5.69 6.42 -5.17
N ALA A 55 6.66 5.71 -5.75
CA ALA A 55 7.83 6.26 -6.45
C ALA A 55 8.49 5.15 -7.29
N LYS A 56 9.83 5.16 -7.41
CA LYS A 56 10.63 4.13 -8.11
C LYS A 56 10.13 3.86 -9.53
N SER A 57 9.62 2.66 -9.79
CA SER A 57 9.28 2.17 -11.13
C SER A 57 8.12 2.93 -11.77
N ILE A 58 7.33 3.69 -11.00
CA ILE A 58 6.20 4.48 -11.50
C ILE A 58 6.61 5.48 -12.59
N ALA A 59 7.86 5.96 -12.56
CA ALA A 59 8.35 6.99 -13.47
C ALA A 59 9.40 6.49 -14.47
N GLY A 60 9.56 5.18 -14.62
CA GLY A 60 10.39 4.61 -15.69
C GLY A 60 11.85 5.06 -15.68
N GLY A 61 12.42 5.40 -14.51
CA GLY A 61 13.81 5.87 -14.36
C GLY A 61 13.97 7.37 -14.11
N PHE A 62 12.89 8.16 -14.17
CA PHE A 62 12.90 9.57 -13.78
C PHE A 62 12.60 9.75 -12.28
N PRO A 63 13.10 10.83 -11.64
CA PRO A 63 12.80 11.12 -10.24
C PRO A 63 11.36 11.62 -10.09
N LEU A 64 10.48 10.77 -9.54
CA LEU A 64 9.10 11.11 -9.19
C LEU A 64 8.69 10.35 -7.94
N ALA A 65 7.99 11.04 -7.04
CA ALA A 65 7.32 10.44 -5.89
C ALA A 65 5.97 11.12 -5.68
N GLY A 66 5.04 10.42 -5.03
CA GLY A 66 3.72 10.95 -4.70
C GLY A 66 3.07 10.24 -3.54
N VAL A 67 2.05 10.89 -3.01
CA VAL A 67 1.14 10.35 -1.99
C VAL A 67 -0.27 10.58 -2.51
N CYS A 68 -1.09 9.53 -2.53
CA CYS A 68 -2.53 9.64 -2.79
C CYS A 68 -3.32 9.17 -1.58
N GLY A 69 -4.55 9.66 -1.44
CA GLY A 69 -5.42 9.37 -0.31
C GLY A 69 -6.88 9.49 -0.68
N LYS A 70 -7.75 9.00 0.20
CA LYS A 70 -9.19 9.18 0.07
C LYS A 70 -9.51 10.69 0.18
N ALA A 71 -10.45 11.15 -0.65
CA ALA A 71 -11.01 12.50 -0.57
C ALA A 71 -11.96 12.64 0.62
#